data_AF-A0A7S0TB27-F1
#
_entry.id   AF-A0A7S0TB27-F1
#
_cell.length_a   1.000
_cell.length_b   1.000
_cell.length_c   1.000
_cell.angle_alpha   90.00
_cell.angle_beta   90.00
_cell.angle_gamma   90.00
#
_symmetry.space_group_name_H-M   'P 1'
#
loop_
_entity.id
_entity.type
_entity.pdbx_description
1 polymer ?
#
loop_
_entity_poly.entity_id
_entity_poly.type
_entity_poly.pdbx_seq_one_letter_code
_entity_poly.pdbx_strand_id
1 'polypeptide(L)'
;MVIAMASIDSKNGKVGNVSSSAQANVDTPGDHSTSMNSSIASRGTTETLASRQSDNDSPICPTTAEVPTQKTAAIAPNPENLNQQLPSSKNRKKKLEKRERARQKKLERKAAEKAQRLADAIAQGRDLDAERKFVEERTKSGDRQRYLDEVWETKRTEASDRFEICIDLGGRNEEDDIRAVFEKAMREREVASLAQQIRYCYSYNKKSPNPVFSSVTGLTRARDIPNDALGSDFPTVRELLKRETGFPEWNRRMFECTEQPLEEYHGL
;
A
#
# COMPACT_ATOMS: atom_id res chain seq x y z
N MET A 1 -18.05 11.79 -2.70
CA MET A 1 -16.74 12.20 -2.16
C MET A 1 -15.99 12.85 -3.32
N VAL A 2 -15.96 14.18 -3.35
CA VAL A 2 -15.25 14.95 -4.38
C VAL A 2 -13.81 15.10 -3.89
N ILE A 3 -12.87 14.44 -4.55
CA ILE A 3 -11.44 14.61 -4.26
C ILE A 3 -11.02 15.92 -4.93
N ALA A 4 -10.86 16.98 -4.15
CA ALA A 4 -10.27 18.21 -4.64
C ALA A 4 -8.76 17.96 -4.85
N MET A 5 -8.33 17.83 -6.10
CA MET A 5 -6.91 17.77 -6.45
C MET A 5 -6.40 19.20 -6.58
N ALA A 6 -5.72 19.70 -5.55
CA ALA A 6 -4.95 20.93 -5.65
C ALA A 6 -3.60 20.59 -6.29
N SER A 7 -3.35 21.11 -7.49
CA SER A 7 -2.03 21.06 -8.14
C SER A 7 -1.21 22.24 -7.62
N ILE A 8 -0.23 21.96 -6.76
CA ILE A 8 0.71 22.98 -6.27
C ILE A 8 1.91 22.99 -7.23
N ASP A 9 1.97 24.00 -8.11
CA ASP A 9 3.14 24.26 -8.95
C ASP A 9 4.25 24.86 -8.08
N SER A 10 5.21 24.02 -7.68
CA SER A 10 6.38 24.45 -6.92
C SER A 10 7.39 25.15 -7.84
N LYS A 11 7.18 26.45 -8.07
CA LYS A 11 8.16 27.36 -8.69
C LYS A 11 8.40 28.55 -7.77
N ASN A 12 9.41 28.45 -6.90
CA ASN A 12 10.39 29.50 -6.64
C ASN A 12 11.30 29.16 -5.45
N GLY A 13 12.61 29.25 -5.67
CA GLY A 13 13.62 29.10 -4.64
C GLY A 13 15.04 29.28 -5.15
N LYS A 14 15.27 30.28 -6.01
CA LYS A 14 16.61 30.66 -6.48
C LYS A 14 17.23 31.60 -5.45
N VAL A 15 18.24 31.14 -4.71
CA VAL A 15 19.09 32.00 -3.88
C VAL A 15 20.56 31.61 -4.05
N GLY A 16 21.39 32.59 -4.37
CA GLY A 16 22.71 32.74 -3.76
C GLY A 16 23.87 31.94 -4.34
N ASN A 17 24.49 32.53 -5.36
CA ASN A 17 25.83 32.26 -5.88
C ASN A 17 26.92 32.49 -4.81
N VAL A 18 27.89 31.58 -4.64
CA VAL A 18 29.25 31.91 -4.16
C VAL A 18 30.27 31.07 -4.92
N SER A 19 31.16 31.78 -5.61
CA SER A 19 32.27 31.27 -6.40
C SER A 19 33.41 30.77 -5.52
N SER A 20 34.08 29.68 -5.92
CA SER A 20 35.55 29.63 -5.82
C SER A 20 36.13 28.65 -6.84
N SER A 21 37.12 29.16 -7.54
CA SER A 21 37.92 28.59 -8.60
C SER A 21 38.97 27.59 -8.10
N ALA A 22 39.18 26.50 -8.83
CA ALA A 22 40.50 25.87 -8.97
C ALA A 22 40.56 25.13 -10.31
N GLN A 23 41.35 25.68 -11.24
CA GLN A 23 41.75 25.04 -12.49
C GLN A 23 42.82 23.98 -12.21
N ALA A 24 42.70 22.82 -12.86
CA ALA A 24 43.84 21.99 -13.21
C ALA A 24 43.53 21.33 -14.57
N ASN A 25 44.27 21.76 -15.59
CA ASN A 25 44.33 21.18 -16.92
C ASN A 25 44.92 19.77 -16.85
N VAL A 26 44.31 18.83 -17.57
CA VAL A 26 45.04 17.67 -18.14
C VAL A 26 44.52 17.44 -19.55
N ASP A 27 45.40 17.69 -20.50
CA ASP A 27 45.30 17.33 -21.91
C ASP A 27 45.31 15.80 -22.09
N THR A 28 44.37 15.28 -22.88
CA THR A 28 44.63 14.07 -23.68
C THR A 28 43.78 14.07 -24.96
N PRO A 29 44.40 13.99 -26.16
CA PRO A 29 43.68 13.78 -27.41
C PRO A 29 43.55 12.28 -27.68
N GLY A 30 42.43 11.88 -28.28
CA GLY A 30 42.18 10.48 -28.63
C GLY A 30 40.91 10.30 -29.46
N ASP A 31 40.97 10.78 -30.70
CA ASP A 31 40.05 10.44 -31.79
C ASP A 31 39.82 8.93 -31.89
N HIS A 32 38.56 8.50 -31.88
CA HIS A 32 38.11 7.35 -32.67
C HIS A 32 36.63 7.50 -33.04
N SER A 33 36.42 8.10 -34.21
CA SER A 33 35.20 7.99 -35.00
C SER A 33 34.86 6.52 -35.25
N THR A 34 33.73 6.05 -34.74
CA THR A 34 33.08 4.81 -35.20
C THR A 34 31.63 5.13 -35.55
N SER A 35 31.44 5.41 -36.84
CA SER A 35 30.16 5.42 -37.54
C SER A 35 29.59 4.01 -37.55
N MET A 36 28.44 3.79 -36.90
CA MET A 36 27.58 2.64 -37.18
C MET A 36 26.18 3.10 -37.56
N ASN A 37 25.91 2.98 -38.85
CA ASN A 37 24.58 2.91 -39.43
C ASN A 37 23.77 1.80 -38.76
N SER A 38 22.58 2.12 -38.26
CA SER A 38 21.53 1.11 -38.10
C SER A 38 20.24 1.59 -38.76
N SER A 39 19.95 0.97 -39.89
CA SER A 39 18.72 1.08 -40.65
C SER A 39 17.52 0.70 -39.79
N ILE A 40 16.69 1.67 -39.45
CA ILE A 40 15.37 1.43 -38.85
C ILE A 40 14.43 1.05 -39.98
N ALA A 41 14.26 -0.26 -40.17
CA ALA A 41 13.19 -0.80 -41.01
C ALA A 41 11.86 -0.66 -40.26
N SER A 42 11.03 0.29 -40.70
CA SER A 42 9.64 0.43 -40.30
C SER A 42 8.86 -0.85 -40.61
N ARG A 43 8.52 -1.62 -39.57
CA ARG A 43 7.50 -2.67 -39.65
C ARG A 43 6.17 -2.08 -39.21
N GLY A 44 5.28 -1.88 -40.19
CA GLY A 44 3.89 -1.54 -39.94
C GLY A 44 3.17 -2.68 -39.22
N THR A 45 2.66 -2.40 -38.03
CA THR A 45 1.67 -3.22 -37.35
C THR A 45 0.29 -2.67 -37.67
N THR A 46 -0.46 -3.40 -38.48
CA THR A 46 -1.89 -3.18 -38.71
C THR A 46 -2.65 -3.39 -37.40
N GLU A 47 -3.35 -2.35 -36.96
CA GLU A 47 -4.32 -2.39 -35.87
C GLU A 47 -5.48 -3.31 -36.23
N THR A 48 -5.65 -4.39 -35.47
CA THR A 48 -6.91 -5.13 -35.38
C THR A 48 -7.57 -4.73 -34.08
N LEU A 49 -8.48 -3.75 -34.15
CA LEU A 49 -9.41 -3.42 -33.07
C LEU A 49 -10.36 -4.61 -32.85
N ALA A 50 -10.11 -5.37 -31.79
CA ALA A 50 -11.10 -6.27 -31.22
C ALA A 50 -11.67 -5.63 -29.96
N SER A 51 -12.93 -5.17 -30.05
CA SER A 51 -13.75 -4.75 -28.92
C SER A 51 -13.75 -5.80 -27.81
N ARG A 52 -13.10 -5.48 -26.68
CA ARG A 52 -13.28 -6.19 -25.41
C ARG A 52 -14.34 -5.46 -24.60
N GLN A 53 -15.56 -5.99 -24.63
CA GLN A 53 -16.56 -5.73 -23.60
C GLN A 53 -16.02 -6.24 -22.27
N SER A 54 -15.84 -5.34 -21.31
CA SER A 54 -15.43 -5.65 -19.94
C SER A 54 -16.67 -5.94 -19.10
N ASP A 55 -17.02 -7.22 -18.97
CA ASP A 55 -17.95 -7.70 -17.95
C ASP A 55 -17.27 -7.57 -16.58
N ASN A 56 -17.69 -6.54 -15.85
CA ASN A 56 -17.17 -6.15 -14.56
C ASN A 56 -17.95 -6.87 -13.44
N ASP A 57 -17.85 -8.20 -13.39
CA ASP A 57 -18.41 -9.01 -12.29
C ASP A 57 -17.31 -9.30 -11.26
N SER A 58 -17.05 -8.32 -10.39
CA SER A 58 -16.26 -8.54 -9.19
C SER A 58 -17.09 -9.31 -8.14
N PRO A 59 -16.62 -10.47 -7.65
CA PRO A 59 -17.33 -11.22 -6.62
C PRO A 59 -17.23 -10.50 -5.28
N ILE A 60 -18.38 -10.04 -4.78
CA ILE A 60 -18.56 -9.54 -3.41
C ILE A 60 -18.16 -10.66 -2.44
N CYS A 61 -17.01 -10.51 -1.79
CA CYS A 61 -16.64 -11.31 -0.63
C CYS A 61 -17.58 -10.94 0.53
N PRO A 62 -18.37 -11.86 1.10
CA PRO A 62 -19.09 -11.59 2.34
C PRO A 62 -18.08 -11.56 3.48
N THR A 63 -17.77 -10.34 3.95
CA THR A 63 -17.11 -10.09 5.22
C THR A 63 -18.01 -10.58 6.35
N THR A 64 -17.62 -11.70 6.96
CA THR A 64 -18.19 -12.17 8.22
C THR A 64 -17.77 -11.18 9.31
N ALA A 65 -18.71 -10.34 9.74
CA ALA A 65 -18.54 -9.53 10.94
C ALA A 65 -18.61 -10.44 12.17
N GLU A 66 -17.50 -10.57 12.89
CA GLU A 66 -17.48 -11.10 14.26
C GLU A 66 -17.99 -9.99 15.19
N VAL A 67 -19.14 -10.25 15.82
CA VAL A 67 -19.69 -9.45 16.91
C VAL A 67 -19.07 -9.96 18.22
N PRO A 68 -18.45 -9.11 19.07
CA PRO A 68 -17.97 -9.54 20.37
C PRO A 68 -19.14 -9.55 21.37
N THR A 69 -19.56 -10.75 21.77
CA THR A 69 -20.51 -10.97 22.87
C THR A 69 -19.78 -10.89 24.20
N GLN A 70 -20.40 -10.17 25.12
CA GLN A 70 -19.92 -9.87 26.47
C GLN A 70 -19.70 -11.11 27.34
N LYS A 71 -18.73 -10.95 28.24
CA LYS A 71 -18.22 -11.86 29.26
C LYS A 71 -19.25 -12.03 30.39
N THR A 72 -20.00 -13.14 30.38
CA THR A 72 -20.74 -13.62 31.56
C THR A 72 -19.96 -14.69 32.30
N ALA A 73 -20.05 -14.60 33.62
CA ALA A 73 -19.26 -15.31 34.61
C ALA A 73 -19.41 -16.84 34.57
N ALA A 74 -18.37 -17.49 35.10
CA ALA A 74 -18.15 -18.91 35.17
C ALA A 74 -19.32 -19.68 35.81
N ILE A 75 -19.91 -20.59 35.02
CA ILE A 75 -20.69 -21.74 35.48
C ILE A 75 -19.93 -22.97 35.03
N ALA A 76 -19.68 -23.88 35.97
CA ALA A 76 -18.88 -25.10 35.79
C ALA A 76 -19.39 -25.96 34.60
N PRO A 77 -18.49 -26.53 33.78
CA PRO A 77 -18.88 -27.35 32.63
C PRO A 77 -19.33 -28.75 33.10
N ASN A 78 -20.62 -29.04 32.88
CA ASN A 78 -21.21 -30.37 32.97
C ASN A 78 -20.83 -31.17 31.69
N PRO A 79 -20.17 -32.35 31.77
CA PRO A 79 -19.63 -33.06 30.61
C PRO A 79 -20.61 -33.92 29.78
N GLU A 80 -21.93 -33.85 29.98
CA GLU A 80 -22.89 -34.81 29.38
C GLU A 80 -23.75 -34.32 28.19
N ASN A 81 -23.37 -33.25 27.46
CA ASN A 81 -24.13 -32.85 26.26
C ASN A 81 -23.30 -32.91 24.97
N LEU A 82 -22.74 -34.10 24.72
CA LEU A 82 -22.32 -34.51 23.39
C LEU A 82 -23.52 -35.21 22.73
N ASN A 83 -23.91 -34.74 21.55
CA ASN A 83 -24.73 -35.49 20.56
C ASN A 83 -26.23 -35.16 20.43
N GLN A 84 -26.63 -33.88 20.52
CA GLN A 84 -27.84 -33.43 19.79
C GLN A 84 -27.45 -32.86 18.42
N GLN A 85 -27.07 -33.77 17.51
CA GLN A 85 -26.98 -33.46 16.08
C GLN A 85 -28.38 -33.15 15.53
N LEU A 86 -28.75 -31.87 15.50
CA LEU A 86 -29.86 -31.42 14.67
C LEU A 86 -29.64 -31.95 13.24
N PRO A 87 -30.61 -32.66 12.64
CA PRO A 87 -30.46 -33.23 11.31
C PRO A 87 -30.20 -32.09 10.32
N SER A 88 -28.95 -31.98 9.88
CA SER A 88 -28.55 -30.93 8.95
C SER A 88 -29.37 -31.06 7.68
N SER A 89 -30.17 -30.03 7.41
CA SER A 89 -30.97 -29.89 6.19
C SER A 89 -30.14 -30.28 4.96
N LYS A 90 -30.75 -31.00 4.01
CA LYS A 90 -30.11 -31.48 2.77
C LYS A 90 -29.32 -30.35 2.07
N ASN A 91 -29.81 -29.11 2.16
CA ASN A 91 -29.16 -27.92 1.61
C ASN A 91 -27.86 -27.53 2.33
N ARG A 92 -27.79 -27.69 3.66
CA ARG A 92 -26.58 -27.41 4.46
C ARG A 92 -25.48 -28.43 4.15
N LYS A 93 -25.83 -29.71 4.04
CA LYS A 93 -24.88 -30.77 3.63
C LYS A 93 -24.31 -30.52 2.24
N LYS A 94 -25.16 -30.22 1.26
CA LYS A 94 -24.75 -29.90 -0.12
C LYS A 94 -23.85 -28.65 -0.19
N LYS A 95 -24.12 -27.61 0.61
CA LYS A 95 -23.28 -26.40 0.68
C LYS A 95 -21.90 -26.67 1.28
N LEU A 96 -21.82 -27.51 2.31
CA LEU A 96 -20.55 -27.93 2.91
C LEU A 96 -19.72 -28.76 1.93
N GLU A 97 -20.33 -29.74 1.26
CA GLU A 97 -19.67 -30.58 0.27
C GLU A 97 -19.14 -29.75 -0.91
N LYS A 98 -19.91 -28.77 -1.41
CA LYS A 98 -19.44 -27.85 -2.47
C LYS A 98 -18.22 -27.03 -2.02
N ARG A 99 -18.22 -26.53 -0.78
CA ARG A 99 -17.09 -25.78 -0.20
C ARG A 99 -15.85 -26.67 -0.07
N GLU A 100 -16.03 -27.91 0.36
CA GLU A 100 -14.93 -28.87 0.50
C GLU A 100 -14.33 -29.26 -0.86
N ARG A 101 -15.16 -29.60 -1.84
CA ARG A 101 -14.71 -29.87 -3.23
C ARG A 101 -13.95 -28.68 -3.82
N ALA A 102 -14.43 -27.45 -3.60
CA ALA A 102 -13.74 -26.24 -4.05
C ALA A 102 -12.38 -26.05 -3.34
N ARG A 103 -12.29 -26.36 -2.04
CA ARG A 103 -11.04 -26.32 -1.28
C ARG A 103 -10.04 -27.36 -1.79
N GLN A 104 -10.49 -28.59 -2.03
CA GLN A 104 -9.68 -29.69 -2.58
C GLN A 104 -9.15 -29.33 -3.97
N LYS A 105 -10.01 -28.88 -4.89
CA LYS A 105 -9.60 -28.44 -6.24
C LYS A 105 -8.59 -27.29 -6.19
N LYS A 106 -8.72 -26.35 -5.25
CA LYS A 106 -7.75 -25.25 -5.06
C LYS A 106 -6.40 -25.77 -4.57
N LEU A 107 -6.39 -26.78 -3.69
CA LEU A 107 -5.16 -27.42 -3.21
C LEU A 107 -4.47 -28.22 -4.33
N GLU A 108 -5.22 -29.01 -5.10
CA GLU A 108 -4.71 -29.75 -6.25
C GLU A 108 -4.11 -28.81 -7.31
N ARG A 109 -4.81 -27.73 -7.68
CA ARG A 109 -4.27 -26.74 -8.63
C ARG A 109 -2.97 -26.11 -8.14
N LYS A 110 -2.90 -25.77 -6.85
CA LYS A 110 -1.69 -25.20 -6.24
C LYS A 110 -0.55 -26.22 -6.18
N ALA A 111 -0.84 -27.51 -5.99
CA ALA A 111 0.16 -28.57 -6.03
C ALA A 111 0.69 -28.79 -7.46
N ALA A 112 -0.20 -28.83 -8.45
CA ALA A 112 0.17 -28.93 -9.87
C ALA A 112 1.02 -27.74 -10.32
N GLU A 113 0.64 -26.50 -9.98
CA GLU A 113 1.40 -25.29 -10.31
C GLU A 113 2.79 -25.29 -9.65
N LYS A 114 2.90 -25.78 -8.42
CA LYS A 114 4.20 -25.95 -7.75
C LYS A 114 5.05 -27.01 -8.44
N ALA A 115 4.48 -28.17 -8.77
CA ALA A 115 5.20 -29.24 -9.47
C ALA A 115 5.68 -28.78 -10.85
N GLN A 116 4.85 -28.04 -11.59
CA GLN A 116 5.22 -27.44 -12.87
C GLN A 116 6.38 -26.45 -12.71
N ARG A 117 6.32 -25.53 -11.74
CA ARG A 117 7.42 -24.59 -11.47
C ARG A 117 8.73 -25.30 -11.08
N LEU A 118 8.65 -26.40 -10.33
CA LEU A 118 9.82 -27.21 -10.00
C LEU A 118 10.39 -27.89 -11.25
N ALA A 119 9.54 -28.48 -12.09
CA ALA A 119 9.94 -29.09 -13.35
C ALA A 119 10.58 -28.07 -14.31
N ASP A 120 9.99 -26.87 -14.44
CA ASP A 120 10.51 -25.79 -15.28
C ASP A 120 11.89 -25.32 -14.78
N ALA A 121 12.09 -25.20 -13.46
CA ALA A 121 13.38 -24.83 -12.89
C ALA A 121 14.46 -25.91 -13.11
N ILE A 122 14.10 -27.18 -12.94
CA ILE A 122 14.99 -28.32 -13.20
C ILE A 122 15.34 -28.37 -14.70
N ALA A 123 14.36 -28.16 -15.59
CA ALA A 123 14.58 -28.12 -17.04
C ALA A 123 15.51 -26.96 -17.45
N GLN A 124 15.48 -25.85 -16.74
CA GLN A 124 16.41 -24.72 -16.92
C GLN A 124 17.78 -24.94 -16.25
N GLY A 125 18.00 -26.05 -15.56
CA GLY A 125 19.24 -26.35 -14.85
C GLY A 125 19.48 -25.49 -13.62
N ARG A 126 18.44 -24.90 -13.02
CA ARG A 126 18.56 -24.07 -11.81
C ARG A 126 18.49 -24.91 -10.54
N ASP A 127 19.43 -24.69 -9.62
CA ASP A 127 19.40 -25.29 -8.28
C ASP A 127 18.57 -24.41 -7.32
N LEU A 128 17.32 -24.81 -7.11
CA LEU A 128 16.37 -24.10 -6.26
C LEU A 128 16.76 -24.09 -4.77
N ASP A 129 17.48 -25.11 -4.30
CA ASP A 129 17.88 -25.19 -2.90
C ASP A 129 19.09 -24.30 -2.62
N ALA A 130 20.04 -24.23 -3.56
CA ALA A 130 21.12 -23.24 -3.50
C ALA A 130 20.58 -21.80 -3.55
N GLU A 131 19.62 -21.51 -4.43
CA GLU A 131 19.00 -20.18 -4.51
C GLU A 131 18.26 -19.80 -3.22
N ARG A 132 17.51 -20.73 -2.61
CA ARG A 132 16.84 -20.49 -1.33
C ARG A 132 17.84 -20.19 -0.21
N LYS A 133 18.90 -20.99 -0.10
CA LYS A 133 19.96 -20.77 0.90
C LYS A 133 20.61 -19.39 0.72
N PHE A 134 20.93 -19.02 -0.52
CA PHE A 134 21.49 -17.71 -0.84
C PHE A 134 20.56 -16.56 -0.45
N VAL A 135 19.25 -16.67 -0.73
CA VAL A 135 18.27 -15.64 -0.35
C VAL A 135 18.12 -15.55 1.17
N GLU A 136 18.11 -16.69 1.88
CA GLU A 136 18.05 -16.72 3.34
C GLU A 136 19.30 -16.09 3.97
N GLU A 137 20.49 -16.39 3.44
CA GLU A 137 21.75 -15.79 3.89
C GLU A 137 21.75 -14.27 3.70
N ARG A 138 21.32 -13.75 2.54
CA ARG A 138 21.20 -12.30 2.30
C ARG A 138 20.11 -11.62 3.12
N THR A 139 19.08 -12.37 3.49
CA THR A 139 18.03 -11.86 4.38
C THR A 139 18.55 -11.79 5.81
N LYS A 140 19.33 -12.79 6.26
CA LYS A 140 19.98 -12.81 7.56
C LYS A 140 21.09 -11.76 7.68
N SER A 141 21.86 -11.52 6.62
CA SER A 141 22.92 -10.49 6.60
C SER A 141 22.37 -9.06 6.56
N GLY A 142 21.11 -8.89 6.14
CA GLY A 142 20.49 -7.58 5.94
C GLY A 142 20.84 -6.93 4.61
N ASP A 143 21.67 -7.55 3.76
CA ASP A 143 22.03 -7.02 2.44
C ASP A 143 20.81 -6.80 1.55
N ARG A 144 19.81 -7.69 1.67
CA ARG A 144 18.54 -7.53 0.96
C ARG A 144 17.83 -6.23 1.37
N GLN A 145 17.83 -5.89 2.66
CA GLN A 145 17.18 -4.68 3.15
C GLN A 145 17.93 -3.43 2.69
N ARG A 146 19.27 -3.45 2.76
CA ARG A 146 20.14 -2.36 2.25
C ARG A 146 19.90 -2.08 0.78
N TYR A 147 19.87 -3.12 -0.04
CA TYR A 147 19.57 -3.00 -1.48
C TYR A 147 18.19 -2.38 -1.73
N LEU A 148 17.16 -2.83 -1.00
CA LEU A 148 15.83 -2.26 -1.14
C LEU A 148 15.80 -0.78 -0.72
N ASP A 149 16.51 -0.42 0.33
CA ASP A 149 16.58 0.97 0.79
C ASP A 149 17.31 1.87 -0.21
N GLU A 150 18.39 1.39 -0.85
CA GLU A 150 19.08 2.08 -1.95
C GLU A 150 18.18 2.28 -3.18
N VAL A 151 17.43 1.25 -3.60
CA VAL A 151 16.45 1.34 -4.69
C VAL A 151 15.39 2.40 -4.38
N TRP A 152 14.94 2.47 -3.12
CA TRP A 152 13.96 3.45 -2.71
C TRP A 152 14.51 4.86 -2.57
N GLU A 153 15.77 5.01 -2.18
CA GLU A 153 16.44 6.31 -2.14
C GLU A 153 16.62 6.88 -3.56
N THR A 154 16.94 6.02 -4.52
CA THR A 154 16.96 6.38 -5.95
C THR A 154 15.58 6.86 -6.40
N LYS A 155 14.53 6.07 -6.13
CA LYS A 155 13.14 6.46 -6.45
C LYS A 155 12.71 7.75 -5.77
N ARG A 156 13.17 7.99 -4.54
CA ARG A 156 12.89 9.21 -3.80
C ARG A 156 13.53 10.41 -4.45
N THR A 157 14.78 10.29 -4.86
CA THR A 157 15.51 11.34 -5.59
C THR A 157 14.81 11.64 -6.91
N GLU A 158 14.35 10.64 -7.65
CA GLU A 158 13.59 10.86 -8.89
C GLU A 158 12.19 11.46 -8.67
N ALA A 159 11.61 11.27 -7.49
CA ALA A 159 10.29 11.77 -7.14
C ALA A 159 10.31 13.22 -6.64
N SER A 160 11.47 13.75 -6.22
CA SER A 160 11.56 15.14 -5.71
C SER A 160 11.25 16.17 -6.78
N ASP A 161 11.50 15.83 -8.04
CA ASP A 161 11.26 16.70 -9.19
C ASP A 161 9.83 16.58 -9.73
N ARG A 162 8.97 15.78 -9.07
CA ARG A 162 7.59 15.51 -9.48
C ARG A 162 6.60 16.26 -8.59
N PHE A 163 5.34 16.21 -8.98
CA PHE A 163 4.26 16.76 -8.16
C PHE A 163 4.11 15.95 -6.86
N GLU A 164 3.70 16.65 -5.81
CA GLU A 164 3.30 16.06 -4.53
C GLU A 164 1.78 15.95 -4.45
N ILE A 165 1.27 14.91 -3.79
CA ILE A 165 -0.15 14.74 -3.46
C ILE A 165 -0.35 15.00 -1.98
N CYS A 166 -1.18 15.98 -1.62
CA CYS A 166 -1.62 16.16 -0.24
C CYS A 166 -3.08 15.74 -0.07
N ILE A 167 -3.34 14.92 0.95
CA ILE A 167 -4.68 14.54 1.41
C ILE A 167 -4.95 15.31 2.69
N ASP A 168 -5.64 16.44 2.56
CA ASP A 168 -6.03 17.27 3.70
C ASP A 168 -7.29 16.73 4.37
N LEU A 169 -7.16 16.41 5.67
CA LEU A 169 -8.27 16.02 6.54
C LEU A 169 -8.60 17.10 7.59
N GLY A 170 -7.82 18.18 7.64
CA GLY A 170 -7.84 19.20 8.69
C GLY A 170 -8.97 20.23 8.58
N GLY A 171 -9.57 20.39 7.39
CA GLY A 171 -10.59 21.42 7.14
C GLY A 171 -10.01 22.84 7.14
N ARG A 172 -10.61 23.76 6.39
CA ARG A 172 -10.18 25.16 6.33
C ARG A 172 -10.69 25.95 7.54
N ASN A 173 -9.84 26.84 8.02
CA ASN A 173 -9.97 27.53 9.31
C ASN A 173 -10.59 28.90 9.09
N GLU A 174 -11.92 28.96 9.00
CA GLU A 174 -12.63 30.23 9.13
C GLU A 174 -13.25 30.27 10.54
N GLU A 175 -12.56 31.01 11.40
CA GLU A 175 -12.90 31.59 12.70
C GLU A 175 -14.00 30.90 13.57
N ASP A 176 -13.51 30.36 14.70
CA ASP A 176 -14.09 30.44 16.05
C ASP A 176 -15.23 29.55 16.54
N ASP A 177 -15.80 28.61 15.77
CA ASP A 177 -16.57 27.56 16.45
C ASP A 177 -16.56 26.22 15.72
N ILE A 178 -15.91 25.25 16.37
CA ILE A 178 -15.97 23.83 16.03
C ILE A 178 -15.50 23.61 14.58
N ARG A 179 -14.18 23.71 14.37
CA ARG A 179 -13.48 22.89 13.36
C ARG A 179 -13.97 21.46 13.56
N ALA A 180 -14.98 21.09 12.79
CA ALA A 180 -15.49 19.75 12.69
C ALA A 180 -14.37 18.99 11.98
N VAL A 181 -13.38 18.58 12.78
CA VAL A 181 -12.44 17.51 12.48
C VAL A 181 -13.23 16.53 11.63
N PHE A 182 -12.81 16.34 10.37
CA PHE A 182 -13.58 15.56 9.41
C PHE A 182 -13.94 14.16 9.97
N GLU A 183 -13.08 13.62 10.86
CA GLU A 183 -13.32 12.40 11.63
C GLU A 183 -14.52 12.46 12.59
N LYS A 184 -14.83 13.61 13.23
CA LYS A 184 -16.00 13.79 14.12
C LYS A 184 -17.33 13.73 13.37
N ALA A 185 -17.34 14.17 12.11
CA ALA A 185 -18.53 14.09 11.26
C ALA A 185 -18.75 12.69 10.68
N MET A 186 -17.76 11.80 10.80
CA MET A 186 -17.81 10.44 10.29
C MET A 186 -18.24 9.44 11.36
N ARG A 187 -19.04 8.46 10.95
CA ARG A 187 -19.33 7.26 11.74
C ARG A 187 -18.07 6.40 11.83
N GLU A 188 -18.00 5.56 12.85
CA GLU A 188 -16.88 4.62 13.06
C GLU A 188 -16.54 3.80 11.80
N ARG A 189 -17.57 3.30 11.09
CA ARG A 189 -17.37 2.54 9.85
C ARG A 189 -16.75 3.38 8.72
N GLU A 190 -17.02 4.67 8.69
CA GLU A 190 -16.48 5.62 7.71
C GLU A 190 -15.02 5.95 8.05
N VAL A 191 -14.70 6.16 9.34
CA VAL A 191 -13.32 6.31 9.83
C VAL A 191 -12.46 5.09 9.48
N ALA A 192 -12.97 3.88 9.75
CA ALA A 192 -12.28 2.63 9.39
C ALA A 192 -12.11 2.47 7.86
N SER A 193 -13.13 2.87 7.09
CA SER A 193 -13.06 2.88 5.63
C SER A 193 -12.01 3.87 5.11
N LEU A 194 -11.94 5.07 5.69
CA LEU A 194 -10.96 6.08 5.31
C LEU A 194 -9.53 5.63 5.60
N ALA A 195 -9.28 5.06 6.78
CA ALA A 195 -7.97 4.46 7.09
C ALA A 195 -7.58 3.35 6.10
N GLN A 196 -8.56 2.54 5.65
CA GLN A 196 -8.34 1.54 4.61
C GLN A 196 -8.03 2.16 3.24
N GLN A 197 -8.69 3.26 2.87
CA GLN A 197 -8.42 3.96 1.62
C GLN A 197 -7.00 4.57 1.61
N ILE A 198 -6.60 5.23 2.71
CA ILE A 198 -5.24 5.77 2.87
C ILE A 198 -4.18 4.65 2.74
N ARG A 199 -4.41 3.48 3.36
CA ARG A 199 -3.56 2.29 3.17
C ARG A 199 -3.46 1.84 1.73
N TYR A 200 -4.56 1.89 0.98
CA TYR A 200 -4.56 1.53 -0.42
C TYR A 200 -3.79 2.54 -1.27
N CYS A 201 -3.93 3.83 -1.00
CA CYS A 201 -3.10 4.87 -1.63
C CYS A 201 -1.61 4.60 -1.41
N TYR A 202 -1.19 4.34 -0.17
CA TYR A 202 0.20 3.95 0.13
C TYR A 202 0.63 2.69 -0.63
N SER A 203 -0.18 1.63 -0.56
CA SER A 203 0.14 0.35 -1.20
C SER A 203 0.26 0.44 -2.72
N TYR A 204 -0.55 1.30 -3.33
CA TYR A 204 -0.53 1.56 -4.76
C TYR A 204 0.69 2.41 -5.14
N ASN A 205 0.93 3.51 -4.43
CA ASN A 205 2.10 4.37 -4.63
C ASN A 205 3.40 3.57 -4.48
N LYS A 206 3.48 2.70 -3.46
CA LYS A 206 4.62 1.81 -3.20
C LYS A 206 4.95 0.89 -4.40
N LYS A 207 3.93 0.44 -5.11
CA LYS A 207 4.08 -0.49 -6.25
C LYS A 207 4.18 0.24 -7.59
N SER A 208 3.93 1.54 -7.61
CA SER A 208 4.02 2.34 -8.83
C SER A 208 5.44 2.28 -9.39
N PRO A 209 5.61 2.17 -10.73
CA PRO A 209 6.91 2.41 -11.35
C PRO A 209 7.39 3.83 -11.08
N ASN A 210 6.44 4.76 -10.91
CA ASN A 210 6.64 6.18 -10.73
C ASN A 210 5.97 6.62 -9.42
N PRO A 211 6.60 6.37 -8.25
CA PRO A 211 6.05 6.87 -7.00
C PRO A 211 6.12 8.40 -6.94
N VAL A 212 5.24 8.98 -6.14
CA VAL A 212 5.18 10.42 -5.85
C VAL A 212 5.25 10.64 -4.34
N PHE A 213 5.64 11.83 -3.92
CA PHE A 213 5.47 12.24 -2.53
C PHE A 213 3.98 12.36 -2.22
N SER A 214 3.56 11.77 -1.12
CA SER A 214 2.19 11.83 -0.64
C SER A 214 2.17 12.19 0.84
N SER A 215 1.42 13.21 1.20
CA SER A 215 1.21 13.64 2.58
C SER A 215 -0.26 13.52 2.95
N VAL A 216 -0.53 13.14 4.19
CA VAL A 216 -1.86 13.14 4.80
C VAL A 216 -1.78 14.08 6.01
N THR A 217 -2.44 15.22 5.92
CA THR A 217 -2.39 16.29 6.93
C THR A 217 -3.69 16.35 7.73
N GLY A 218 -3.67 17.03 8.87
CA GLY A 218 -4.84 17.25 9.71
C GLY A 218 -5.39 16.00 10.40
N LEU A 219 -4.56 14.96 10.59
CA LEU A 219 -4.98 13.77 11.34
C LEU A 219 -5.19 14.09 12.81
N THR A 220 -6.29 13.60 13.38
CA THR A 220 -6.63 13.91 14.78
C THR A 220 -5.83 13.06 15.76
N ARG A 221 -5.33 13.68 16.84
CA ARG A 221 -4.78 12.92 17.97
C ARG A 221 -5.91 12.47 18.88
N ALA A 222 -5.82 11.26 19.40
CA ALA A 222 -6.76 10.75 20.40
C ALA A 222 -6.89 11.69 21.62
N ARG A 223 -5.78 12.30 22.05
CA ARG A 223 -5.76 13.22 23.21
C ARG A 223 -6.46 14.56 22.96
N ASP A 224 -6.65 14.93 21.69
CA ASP A 224 -7.23 16.21 21.30
C ASP A 224 -8.77 16.12 21.17
N ILE A 225 -9.34 14.92 21.36
CA ILE A 225 -10.78 14.69 21.39
C ILE A 225 -11.24 14.78 22.86
N PRO A 226 -12.10 15.75 23.22
CA PRO A 226 -12.67 15.81 24.56
C PRO A 226 -13.43 14.52 24.89
N ASN A 227 -13.22 13.97 26.09
CA ASN A 227 -13.84 12.73 26.54
C ASN A 227 -15.38 12.72 26.45
N ASP A 228 -16.01 13.90 26.40
CA ASP A 228 -17.46 14.05 26.43
C ASP A 228 -18.11 14.09 25.02
N ALA A 229 -17.32 14.25 23.95
CA ALA A 229 -17.84 14.56 22.60
C ALA A 229 -18.04 13.33 21.69
N LEU A 230 -17.27 12.27 21.91
CA LEU A 230 -17.39 10.98 21.24
C LEU A 230 -17.21 9.95 22.36
N GLY A 231 -18.13 9.02 22.55
CA GLY A 231 -17.94 7.92 23.50
C GLY A 231 -16.52 7.37 23.36
N SER A 232 -15.71 7.49 24.42
CA SER A 232 -14.24 7.61 24.44
C SER A 232 -13.42 6.48 23.82
N ASP A 233 -14.07 5.52 23.17
CA ASP A 233 -13.49 4.22 22.83
C ASP A 233 -13.25 4.06 21.32
N PHE A 234 -13.68 5.03 20.49
CA PHE A 234 -13.54 4.92 19.05
C PHE A 234 -12.14 5.36 18.58
N PRO A 235 -11.41 4.50 17.84
CA PRO A 235 -10.08 4.83 17.37
C PRO A 235 -10.14 5.87 16.24
N THR A 236 -9.26 6.87 16.31
CA THR A 236 -9.04 7.87 15.25
C THR A 236 -8.45 7.22 13.99
N VAL A 237 -8.52 7.92 12.84
CA VAL A 237 -7.85 7.45 11.60
C VAL A 237 -6.37 7.19 11.87
N ARG A 238 -5.71 8.09 12.60
CA ARG A 238 -4.28 7.98 12.92
C ARG A 238 -3.97 6.75 13.77
N GLU A 239 -4.78 6.43 14.76
CA GLU A 239 -4.59 5.23 15.57
C GLU A 239 -4.79 3.96 14.77
N LEU A 240 -5.79 3.93 13.89
CA LEU A 240 -5.98 2.80 12.97
C LEU A 240 -4.77 2.62 12.07
N LEU A 241 -4.21 3.71 11.52
CA LEU A 241 -3.00 3.64 10.69
C LEU A 241 -1.76 3.20 11.48
N LYS A 242 -1.59 3.64 12.73
CA LYS A 242 -0.47 3.20 13.59
C LYS A 242 -0.48 1.71 13.93
N ARG A 243 -1.66 1.07 13.89
CA ARG A 243 -1.79 -0.39 14.10
C ARG A 243 -1.26 -1.20 12.91
N GLU A 244 -1.03 -0.56 11.76
CA GLU A 244 -0.60 -1.24 10.55
C GLU A 244 0.89 -1.57 10.59
N THR A 245 1.22 -2.75 10.06
CA THR A 245 2.60 -3.23 10.03
C THR A 245 3.43 -2.36 9.09
N GLY A 246 4.57 -1.88 9.60
CA GLY A 246 5.48 -1.03 8.86
C GLY A 246 5.01 0.42 8.71
N PHE A 247 4.00 0.89 9.46
CA PHE A 247 3.61 2.31 9.46
C PHE A 247 4.79 3.29 9.65
N PRO A 248 5.77 3.05 10.55
CA PRO A 248 6.95 3.91 10.65
C PRO A 248 7.82 3.97 9.38
N GLU A 249 7.75 2.94 8.53
CA GLU A 249 8.50 2.90 7.27
C GLU A 249 7.83 3.74 6.18
N TRP A 250 6.55 4.11 6.32
CA TRP A 250 5.83 4.83 5.27
C TRP A 250 6.48 6.17 4.93
N ASN A 251 6.94 6.91 5.95
CA ASN A 251 7.69 8.16 5.74
C ASN A 251 8.98 7.92 4.92
N ARG A 252 9.69 6.81 5.20
CA ARG A 252 10.86 6.40 4.41
C ARG A 252 10.54 6.05 2.96
N ARG A 253 9.26 5.83 2.64
CA ARG A 253 8.74 5.49 1.32
C ARG A 253 7.88 6.62 0.73
N MET A 254 8.18 7.87 1.10
CA MET A 254 7.54 9.09 0.58
C MET A 254 6.04 9.20 0.88
N PHE A 255 5.58 8.55 1.95
CA PHE A 255 4.20 8.64 2.39
C PHE A 255 4.16 9.14 3.84
N GLU A 256 3.87 10.41 4.02
CA GLU A 256 3.87 11.09 5.32
C GLU A 256 2.46 11.25 5.87
N CYS A 257 2.32 11.07 7.18
CA CYS A 257 1.06 11.27 7.89
C CYS A 257 1.34 12.20 9.07
N THR A 258 0.82 13.42 9.04
CA THR A 258 1.02 14.43 10.07
C THR A 258 -0.30 14.83 10.75
N GLU A 259 -0.20 15.28 11.99
CA GLU A 259 -1.32 15.88 12.73
C GLU A 259 -1.43 17.39 12.45
N GLN A 260 -0.39 17.99 11.85
CA GLN A 260 -0.39 19.41 11.52
C GLN A 260 -1.42 19.70 10.43
N PRO A 261 -2.12 20.84 10.50
CA PRO A 261 -2.99 21.28 9.44
C PRO A 261 -2.18 21.57 8.17
N LEU A 262 -2.88 21.59 7.03
CA LEU A 262 -2.26 21.78 5.72
C LEU A 262 -1.42 23.06 5.66
N GLU A 263 -1.92 24.17 6.22
CA GLU A 263 -1.28 25.47 6.19
C GLU A 263 0.05 25.46 6.96
N GLU A 264 0.07 24.87 8.16
CA GLU A 264 1.28 24.78 8.98
C GLU A 264 2.32 23.83 8.37
N TYR A 265 1.88 22.70 7.80
CA TYR A 265 2.78 21.69 7.26
C TYR A 265 3.49 22.16 5.98
N HIS A 266 2.80 22.87 5.09
CA HIS A 266 3.38 23.39 3.85
C HIS A 266 3.82 24.86 3.93
N GLY A 267 3.55 25.56 5.04
CA GLY A 267 3.87 26.97 5.21
C GLY A 267 3.04 27.89 4.29
N LEU A 268 1.76 27.57 4.09
CA LEU A 268 0.80 28.34 3.28
C LEU A 268 0.10 29.44 4.09
#